data_AF-H2CD97-F1
#
_entry.id   AF-H2CD97-F1
#
_cell.length_a   1.000
_cell.length_b   1.000
_cell.length_c   1.000
_cell.angle_alpha   90.00
_cell.angle_beta   90.00
_cell.angle_gamma   90.00
#
_symmetry.space_group_name_H-M   'P 1'
#
loop_
_entity.id
_entity.type
_entity.pdbx_description
1 polymer ?
#
loop_
_entity_poly.entity_id
_entity_poly.type
_entity_poly.pdbx_seq_one_letter_code
_entity_poly.pdbx_strand_id
1 'polypeptide(L)'
;MIADVGHRCRMNRPLLVATMLLSTTALHAAPTLCQKDEVVAFSCQTDSKNRIVSLCLSKDFGAKSGFIVYRFGPAEKPELVFPKSKTGTQSQFTYDISISAEHIREASTSTVTFKNGGATYTIFREIFDATVQSEGIRVLFKGKETMMACTSEAEEDLSRLSVLWKMERRCGWIDNPTPGNWWIEDSEASWTISAQGGYQADGEMPDFESSWVRTNGYHGYGCACMTAQVDHKNKQIKRYKDVKVLPLQRCKSDKKLKKR
;
A
#
# COMPACT_ATOMS: atom_id res chain seq x y z
N MET A 1 70.47 -62.99 38.44
CA MET A 1 69.64 -61.77 38.54
C MET A 1 70.28 -60.72 37.67
N ILE A 2 69.57 -60.22 36.66
CA ILE A 2 69.57 -58.86 36.10
C ILE A 2 68.56 -58.95 34.95
N ALA A 3 67.47 -58.20 35.06
CA ALA A 3 66.39 -58.13 34.08
C ALA A 3 66.59 -56.92 33.17
N ASP A 4 66.34 -57.14 31.88
CA ASP A 4 66.48 -56.20 30.77
C ASP A 4 65.24 -55.30 30.63
N VAL A 5 65.48 -54.08 30.16
CA VAL A 5 64.53 -52.96 30.03
C VAL A 5 64.06 -52.87 28.58
N GLY A 6 62.73 -52.87 28.35
CA GLY A 6 62.15 -52.73 27.01
C GLY A 6 61.00 -51.71 26.95
N HIS A 7 61.19 -50.64 26.17
CA HIS A 7 60.37 -49.43 26.05
C HIS A 7 58.93 -49.64 25.53
N ARG A 8 57.96 -48.86 26.04
CA ARG A 8 56.63 -48.68 25.41
C ARG A 8 56.59 -47.39 24.59
N CYS A 9 56.28 -47.53 23.30
CA CYS A 9 56.09 -46.45 22.33
C CYS A 9 54.73 -45.76 22.55
N ARG A 10 54.70 -44.42 22.63
CA ARG A 10 53.46 -43.60 22.65
C ARG A 10 52.98 -43.37 21.22
N MET A 11 51.76 -43.80 20.91
CA MET A 11 51.06 -43.48 19.65
C MET A 11 50.34 -42.13 19.77
N ASN A 12 50.65 -41.19 18.87
CA ASN A 12 49.96 -39.91 18.70
C ASN A 12 48.69 -40.12 17.86
N ARG A 13 47.50 -39.82 18.40
CA ARG A 13 46.25 -39.78 17.63
C ARG A 13 46.11 -38.39 17.00
N PRO A 14 46.02 -38.25 15.67
CA PRO A 14 45.72 -36.96 15.06
C PRO A 14 44.25 -36.61 15.31
N LEU A 15 44.02 -35.40 15.81
CA LEU A 15 42.70 -34.81 15.99
C LEU A 15 42.15 -34.44 14.60
N LEU A 16 41.10 -35.13 14.15
CA LEU A 16 40.34 -34.76 12.95
C LEU A 16 39.56 -33.46 13.25
N VAL A 17 40.01 -32.34 12.72
CA VAL A 17 39.26 -31.08 12.74
C VAL A 17 38.25 -31.13 11.60
N ALA A 18 36.98 -31.37 11.92
CA ALA A 18 35.89 -31.27 10.97
C ALA A 18 35.58 -29.79 10.70
N THR A 19 36.00 -29.28 9.54
CA THR A 19 35.66 -27.94 9.06
C THR A 19 34.18 -27.91 8.68
N MET A 20 33.34 -27.45 9.61
CA MET A 20 31.93 -27.19 9.38
C MET A 20 31.83 -25.99 8.42
N LEU A 21 31.58 -26.26 7.13
CA LEU A 21 31.23 -25.25 6.14
C LEU A 21 29.91 -24.59 6.57
N LEU A 22 29.99 -23.41 7.18
CA LEU A 22 28.83 -22.55 7.36
C LEU A 22 28.37 -22.11 5.96
N SER A 23 27.31 -22.75 5.45
CA SER A 23 26.58 -22.28 4.29
C SER A 23 25.92 -20.95 4.64
N THR A 24 26.61 -19.84 4.42
CA THR A 24 25.99 -18.52 4.48
C THR A 24 25.02 -18.43 3.31
N THR A 25 23.73 -18.67 3.56
CA THR A 25 22.68 -18.31 2.62
C THR A 25 22.72 -16.79 2.47
N ALA A 26 23.39 -16.30 1.43
CA ALA A 26 23.33 -14.90 1.08
C ALA A 26 21.86 -14.58 0.75
N LEU A 27 21.24 -13.75 1.59
CA LEU A 27 19.92 -13.21 1.35
C LEU A 27 20.01 -12.40 0.04
N HIS A 28 19.62 -13.01 -1.08
CA HIS A 28 19.62 -12.32 -2.37
C HIS A 28 18.44 -11.37 -2.39
N ALA A 29 18.72 -10.07 -2.57
CA ALA A 29 17.70 -9.07 -2.84
C ALA A 29 16.83 -9.52 -4.02
N ALA A 30 15.54 -9.18 -3.98
CA ALA A 30 14.61 -9.55 -5.04
C ALA A 30 15.12 -9.01 -6.39
N PRO A 31 15.03 -9.80 -7.49
CA PRO A 31 15.46 -9.32 -8.78
C PRO A 31 14.62 -8.09 -9.18
N THR A 32 15.28 -7.10 -9.79
CA THR A 32 14.64 -5.81 -10.11
C THR A 32 15.03 -5.29 -11.49
N LEU A 33 14.06 -4.64 -12.13
CA LEU A 33 14.23 -3.88 -13.37
C LEU A 33 14.39 -2.38 -13.09
N CYS A 34 14.41 -1.96 -11.82
CA CYS A 34 14.69 -0.57 -11.46
C CYS A 34 16.15 -0.23 -11.74
N GLN A 35 16.38 1.01 -12.17
CA GLN A 35 17.73 1.52 -12.40
C GLN A 35 18.42 1.82 -11.07
N LYS A 36 19.76 1.91 -11.07
CA LYS A 36 20.57 2.10 -9.84
C LYS A 36 20.23 3.38 -9.06
N ASP A 37 19.66 4.38 -9.72
CA ASP A 37 19.25 5.66 -9.16
C ASP A 37 17.76 5.73 -8.82
N GLU A 38 17.01 4.65 -9.03
CA GLU A 38 15.59 4.54 -8.72
C GLU A 38 15.38 3.81 -7.39
N VAL A 39 14.21 4.02 -6.80
CA VAL A 39 13.74 3.31 -5.60
C VAL A 39 12.78 2.22 -6.04
N VAL A 40 12.98 1.01 -5.52
CA VAL A 40 12.09 -0.13 -5.76
C VAL A 40 10.85 0.04 -4.87
N ALA A 41 9.70 0.35 -5.47
CA ALA A 41 8.43 0.37 -4.73
C ALA A 41 7.81 -1.03 -4.65
N PHE A 42 8.02 -1.83 -5.68
CA PHE A 42 7.61 -3.22 -5.77
C PHE A 42 8.54 -3.94 -6.76
N SER A 43 9.02 -5.14 -6.44
CA SER A 43 9.65 -6.01 -7.43
C SER A 43 9.59 -7.48 -7.07
N CYS A 44 9.29 -8.33 -8.04
CA CYS A 44 9.36 -9.78 -7.87
C CYS A 44 9.65 -10.53 -9.17
N GLN A 45 10.22 -11.73 -9.04
CA GLN A 45 10.23 -12.72 -10.11
C GLN A 45 8.83 -13.34 -10.21
N THR A 46 8.29 -13.44 -11.43
CA THR A 46 7.00 -14.09 -11.67
C THR A 46 7.15 -15.55 -12.08
N ASP A 47 6.06 -16.31 -11.96
CA ASP A 47 5.89 -17.67 -12.48
C ASP A 47 5.96 -17.74 -14.03
N SER A 48 5.90 -16.59 -14.70
CA SER A 48 6.17 -16.47 -16.11
C SER A 48 7.67 -16.51 -16.38
N LYS A 49 8.08 -17.46 -17.24
CA LYS A 49 9.47 -17.82 -17.53
C LYS A 49 10.41 -16.61 -17.63
N ASN A 50 11.27 -16.45 -16.61
CA ASN A 50 12.28 -15.40 -16.51
C ASN A 50 11.69 -13.99 -16.71
N ARG A 51 10.50 -13.72 -16.17
CA ARG A 51 9.90 -12.38 -16.17
C ARG A 51 9.88 -11.78 -14.78
N ILE A 52 10.50 -10.62 -14.67
CA ILE A 52 10.49 -9.77 -13.49
C ILE A 52 9.44 -8.69 -13.73
N VAL A 53 8.71 -8.35 -12.67
CA VAL A 53 7.90 -7.13 -12.60
C VAL A 53 8.56 -6.17 -11.64
N SER A 54 8.63 -4.90 -12.00
CA SER A 54 9.08 -3.86 -11.08
C SER A 54 8.28 -2.59 -11.23
N LEU A 55 7.99 -1.95 -10.10
CA LEU A 55 7.48 -0.61 -10.00
C LEU A 55 8.56 0.28 -9.40
N CYS A 56 9.04 1.24 -10.19
CA CYS A 56 10.24 1.99 -9.90
C CYS A 56 9.91 3.47 -9.75
N LEU A 57 10.39 4.07 -8.69
CA LEU A 57 10.18 5.48 -8.36
C LEU A 57 11.47 6.25 -8.51
N SER A 58 11.39 7.53 -8.87
CA SER A 58 12.52 8.42 -8.65
C SER A 58 12.73 8.67 -7.15
N LYS A 59 13.94 9.10 -6.76
CA LYS A 59 14.25 9.43 -5.36
C LYS A 59 13.34 10.53 -4.81
N ASP A 60 13.05 11.54 -5.62
CA ASP A 60 12.19 12.69 -5.32
C ASP A 60 10.68 12.46 -5.57
N PHE A 61 10.26 11.21 -5.76
CA PHE A 61 8.87 10.88 -6.06
C PHE A 61 7.90 11.44 -5.02
N GLY A 62 6.95 12.23 -5.52
CA GLY A 62 5.86 12.84 -4.77
C GLY A 62 4.69 13.20 -5.69
N ALA A 63 3.69 13.90 -5.14
CA ALA A 63 2.44 14.20 -5.86
C ALA A 63 2.62 15.04 -7.13
N LYS A 64 3.69 15.86 -7.21
CA LYS A 64 3.99 16.77 -8.33
C LYS A 64 5.45 16.72 -8.79
N SER A 65 6.26 15.85 -8.19
CA SER A 65 7.70 15.73 -8.40
C SER A 65 8.06 14.27 -8.66
N GLY A 66 9.16 14.07 -9.39
CA GLY A 66 9.62 12.73 -9.71
C GLY A 66 8.73 11.95 -10.66
N PHE A 67 9.00 10.65 -10.78
CA PHE A 67 8.28 9.74 -11.67
C PHE A 67 8.04 8.38 -11.04
N ILE A 68 7.07 7.67 -11.61
CA ILE A 68 6.80 6.24 -11.40
C ILE A 68 6.80 5.54 -12.75
N VAL A 69 7.50 4.40 -12.84
CA VAL A 69 7.59 3.58 -14.05
C VAL A 69 7.40 2.11 -13.69
N TYR A 70 6.44 1.48 -14.36
CA TYR A 70 6.27 0.04 -14.44
C TYR A 70 7.21 -0.56 -15.48
N ARG A 71 7.85 -1.66 -15.14
CA ARG A 71 8.66 -2.48 -16.05
C ARG A 71 8.30 -3.95 -15.91
N PHE A 72 8.24 -4.65 -17.04
CA PHE A 72 8.03 -6.10 -17.09
C PHE A 72 8.88 -6.72 -18.19
N GLY A 73 9.57 -7.81 -17.89
CA GLY A 73 10.44 -8.48 -18.86
C GLY A 73 11.56 -9.30 -18.21
N PRO A 74 12.45 -9.90 -19.02
CA PRO A 74 13.69 -10.47 -18.51
C PRO A 74 14.60 -9.39 -17.91
N ALA A 75 15.54 -9.83 -17.08
CA ALA A 75 16.58 -8.97 -16.52
C ALA A 75 17.27 -8.15 -17.62
N GLU A 76 17.57 -6.89 -17.32
CA GLU A 76 18.25 -5.91 -18.20
C GLU A 76 17.51 -5.49 -19.48
N LYS A 77 16.53 -6.27 -19.96
CA LYS A 77 15.82 -6.02 -21.21
C LYS A 77 14.30 -6.06 -21.00
N PRO A 78 13.71 -5.05 -20.35
CA PRO A 78 12.26 -4.99 -20.16
C PRO A 78 11.53 -5.00 -21.51
N GLU A 79 10.50 -5.83 -21.61
CA GLU A 79 9.64 -5.96 -22.80
C GLU A 79 8.49 -4.96 -22.79
N LEU A 80 8.07 -4.55 -21.60
CA LEU A 80 7.08 -3.52 -21.38
C LEU A 80 7.64 -2.48 -20.40
N VAL A 81 7.62 -1.22 -20.82
CA VAL A 81 7.94 -0.06 -20.00
C VAL A 81 6.77 0.91 -20.10
N PHE A 82 6.21 1.29 -18.95
CA PHE A 82 5.08 2.21 -18.89
C PHE A 82 5.22 3.17 -17.69
N PRO A 83 4.95 4.48 -17.87
CA PRO A 83 4.73 5.15 -19.13
C PRO A 83 6.05 5.30 -19.91
N LYS A 84 5.97 5.56 -21.22
CA LYS A 84 7.19 5.81 -22.03
C LYS A 84 7.88 7.14 -21.69
N SER A 85 7.09 8.15 -21.30
CA SER A 85 7.58 9.44 -20.82
C SER A 85 7.61 9.47 -19.30
N LYS A 86 8.66 10.05 -18.71
CA LYS A 86 8.79 10.24 -17.25
C LYS A 86 8.10 11.51 -16.73
N THR A 87 7.35 12.22 -17.57
CA THR A 87 6.64 13.45 -17.16
C THR A 87 5.20 13.15 -16.74
N GLY A 88 4.79 13.61 -15.57
CA GLY A 88 3.40 13.50 -15.09
C GLY A 88 2.91 12.05 -14.98
N THR A 89 3.81 11.13 -14.65
CA THR A 89 3.50 9.68 -14.62
C THR A 89 2.48 9.31 -13.56
N GLN A 90 2.41 10.08 -12.46
CA GLN A 90 1.54 9.84 -11.31
C GLN A 90 0.08 9.70 -11.72
N SER A 91 -0.41 10.57 -12.61
CA SER A 91 -1.81 10.55 -13.07
C SER A 91 -2.16 9.38 -13.98
N GLN A 92 -1.19 8.53 -14.34
CA GLN A 92 -1.39 7.34 -15.16
C GLN A 92 -1.55 6.06 -14.33
N PHE A 93 -1.36 6.14 -13.01
CA PHE A 93 -1.54 5.04 -12.08
C PHE A 93 -2.59 5.39 -11.04
N THR A 94 -3.28 4.38 -10.55
CA THR A 94 -4.12 4.45 -9.36
C THR A 94 -3.58 3.45 -8.34
N TYR A 95 -3.33 3.89 -7.11
CA TYR A 95 -3.06 2.98 -5.99
C TYR A 95 -4.33 2.89 -5.13
N ASP A 96 -4.72 1.70 -4.71
CA ASP A 96 -5.88 1.48 -3.85
C ASP A 96 -5.53 0.44 -2.78
N ILE A 97 -6.01 0.63 -1.55
CA ILE A 97 -6.03 -0.42 -0.53
C ILE A 97 -7.47 -0.70 -0.11
N SER A 98 -7.81 -1.98 0.00
CA SER A 98 -9.03 -2.44 0.62
C SER A 98 -8.65 -3.22 1.86
N ILE A 99 -9.10 -2.79 3.03
CA ILE A 99 -8.91 -3.53 4.29
C ILE A 99 -10.24 -4.22 4.60
N SER A 100 -10.25 -5.32 5.32
CA SER A 100 -11.44 -5.83 5.98
C SER A 100 -11.01 -6.49 7.27
N ALA A 101 -11.60 -6.03 8.37
CA ALA A 101 -11.39 -6.62 9.69
C ALA A 101 -12.67 -7.37 10.08
N GLU A 102 -12.56 -8.68 10.29
CA GLU A 102 -13.63 -9.51 10.86
C GLU A 102 -13.18 -10.02 12.24
N HIS A 103 -13.81 -9.53 13.30
CA HIS A 103 -13.51 -9.81 14.72
C HIS A 103 -12.05 -9.48 15.12
N ILE A 104 -11.12 -10.36 14.76
CA ILE A 104 -9.68 -10.31 15.08
C ILE A 104 -8.79 -10.62 13.87
N ARG A 105 -9.39 -10.94 12.72
CA ARG A 105 -8.65 -11.27 11.49
C ARG A 105 -8.68 -10.09 10.55
N GLU A 106 -7.52 -9.74 10.02
CA GLU A 106 -7.37 -8.61 9.10
C GLU A 106 -6.92 -9.14 7.75
N ALA A 107 -7.75 -8.86 6.74
CA ALA A 107 -7.39 -9.04 5.34
C ALA A 107 -7.15 -7.67 4.71
N SER A 108 -6.09 -7.53 3.93
CA SER A 108 -5.90 -6.35 3.11
C SER A 108 -5.50 -6.72 1.68
N THR A 109 -6.01 -5.96 0.72
CA THR A 109 -5.63 -6.05 -0.68
C THR A 109 -5.13 -4.69 -1.10
N SER A 110 -3.89 -4.61 -1.55
CA SER A 110 -3.34 -3.40 -2.16
C SER A 110 -3.19 -3.61 -3.66
N THR A 111 -3.48 -2.58 -4.45
CA THR A 111 -3.40 -2.67 -5.91
C THR A 111 -2.84 -1.40 -6.54
N VAL A 112 -1.94 -1.54 -7.51
CA VAL A 112 -1.51 -0.44 -8.40
C VAL A 112 -1.98 -0.75 -9.81
N THR A 113 -2.87 0.09 -10.34
CA THR A 113 -3.53 -0.13 -11.62
C THR A 113 -3.16 0.92 -12.65
N PHE A 114 -2.93 0.51 -13.89
CA PHE A 114 -2.79 1.41 -15.04
C PHE A 114 -3.38 0.78 -16.31
N LYS A 115 -3.54 1.58 -17.38
CA LYS A 115 -4.03 1.13 -18.68
C LYS A 115 -3.01 1.38 -19.77
N ASN A 116 -2.77 0.39 -20.62
CA ASN A 116 -1.89 0.51 -21.77
C ASN A 116 -2.36 -0.42 -22.90
N GLY A 117 -2.43 0.09 -24.14
CA GLY A 117 -2.75 -0.73 -25.31
C GLY A 117 -4.10 -1.46 -25.25
N GLY A 118 -5.10 -0.93 -24.54
CA GLY A 118 -6.42 -1.56 -24.36
C GLY A 118 -6.46 -2.66 -23.30
N ALA A 119 -5.34 -2.92 -22.61
CA ALA A 119 -5.29 -3.77 -21.43
C ALA A 119 -5.28 -2.92 -20.13
N THR A 120 -5.85 -3.49 -19.08
CA THR A 120 -5.68 -3.00 -17.70
C THR A 120 -4.66 -3.90 -17.00
N TYR A 121 -3.66 -3.30 -16.39
CA TYR A 121 -2.62 -3.98 -15.63
C TYR A 121 -2.81 -3.63 -14.16
N THR A 122 -2.78 -4.64 -13.30
CA THR A 122 -2.95 -4.48 -11.86
C THR A 122 -1.84 -5.25 -11.16
N ILE A 123 -0.89 -4.53 -10.56
CA ILE A 123 -0.02 -5.12 -9.54
C ILE A 123 -0.87 -5.27 -8.28
N PHE A 124 -0.85 -6.43 -7.64
CA PHE A 124 -1.64 -6.68 -6.44
C PHE A 124 -0.83 -7.39 -5.36
N ARG A 125 -1.24 -7.15 -4.11
CA ARG A 125 -0.79 -7.90 -2.93
C ARG A 125 -1.96 -8.11 -2.00
N GLU A 126 -2.18 -9.36 -1.61
CA GLU A 126 -3.24 -9.81 -0.72
C GLU A 126 -2.61 -10.37 0.55
N ILE A 127 -2.94 -9.75 1.68
CA ILE A 127 -2.47 -10.12 3.01
C ILE A 127 -3.67 -10.61 3.81
N PHE A 128 -3.48 -11.68 4.56
CA PHE A 128 -4.45 -12.22 5.50
C PHE A 128 -3.71 -12.60 6.78
N ASP A 129 -4.17 -12.08 7.93
CA ASP A 129 -3.56 -12.32 9.24
C ASP A 129 -2.04 -12.07 9.21
N ALA A 130 -1.65 -10.88 8.73
CA ALA A 130 -0.27 -10.44 8.54
C ALA A 130 0.61 -11.29 7.60
N THR A 131 0.02 -12.27 6.91
CA THR A 131 0.73 -13.16 5.98
C THR A 131 0.34 -12.83 4.54
N VAL A 132 1.32 -12.69 3.65
CA VAL A 132 1.07 -12.56 2.21
C VAL A 132 0.50 -13.87 1.70
N GLN A 133 -0.73 -13.83 1.20
CA GLN A 133 -1.40 -14.99 0.61
C GLN A 133 -1.13 -15.08 -0.88
N SER A 134 -1.10 -13.93 -1.56
CA SER A 134 -0.91 -13.85 -3.00
C SER A 134 -0.41 -12.47 -3.40
N GLU A 135 0.51 -12.41 -4.34
CA GLU A 135 0.99 -11.16 -4.93
C GLU A 135 1.48 -11.41 -6.36
N GLY A 136 1.44 -10.37 -7.20
CA GLY A 136 1.83 -10.49 -8.60
C GLY A 136 1.14 -9.47 -9.50
N ILE A 137 0.87 -9.87 -10.74
CA ILE A 137 0.21 -9.02 -11.73
C ILE A 137 -1.04 -9.72 -12.28
N ARG A 138 -2.12 -8.97 -12.44
CA ARG A 138 -3.27 -9.32 -13.26
C ARG A 138 -3.30 -8.44 -14.50
N VAL A 139 -3.54 -9.06 -15.66
CA VAL A 139 -3.72 -8.36 -16.93
C VAL A 139 -5.09 -8.70 -17.49
N LEU A 140 -5.96 -7.69 -17.59
CA LEU A 140 -7.27 -7.81 -18.20
C LEU A 140 -7.21 -7.24 -19.62
N PHE A 141 -7.35 -8.10 -20.62
CA PHE A 141 -7.38 -7.70 -22.03
C PHE A 141 -8.57 -8.35 -22.73
N LYS A 142 -9.44 -7.52 -23.34
CA LYS A 142 -10.65 -7.98 -24.04
C LYS A 142 -11.52 -8.94 -23.21
N GLY A 143 -11.67 -8.65 -21.90
CA GLY A 143 -12.48 -9.45 -20.97
C GLY A 143 -11.82 -10.74 -20.47
N LYS A 144 -10.61 -11.07 -20.93
CA LYS A 144 -9.82 -12.19 -20.40
C LYS A 144 -8.79 -11.68 -19.40
N GLU A 145 -8.85 -12.20 -18.18
CA GLU A 145 -7.83 -11.96 -17.16
C GLU A 145 -6.74 -13.03 -17.24
N THR A 146 -5.48 -12.63 -17.07
CA THR A 146 -4.32 -13.51 -16.91
C THR A 146 -3.54 -13.06 -15.70
N MET A 147 -3.24 -13.99 -14.80
CA MET A 147 -2.46 -13.74 -13.60
C MET A 147 -1.05 -14.28 -13.77
N MET A 148 -0.07 -13.54 -13.26
CA MET A 148 1.33 -13.97 -13.14
C MET A 148 1.72 -13.75 -11.68
N ALA A 149 1.83 -14.83 -10.92
CA ALA A 149 2.11 -14.78 -9.49
C ALA A 149 3.60 -14.55 -9.23
N CYS A 150 3.94 -13.85 -8.15
CA CYS A 150 5.32 -13.79 -7.68
C CYS A 150 5.77 -15.15 -7.14
N THR A 151 7.00 -15.54 -7.48
CA THR A 151 7.66 -16.76 -6.98
C THR A 151 8.79 -16.44 -6.00
N SER A 152 9.13 -15.17 -5.83
CA SER A 152 10.04 -14.64 -4.81
C SER A 152 9.25 -13.72 -3.90
N GLU A 153 9.67 -13.58 -2.64
CA GLU A 153 9.18 -12.51 -1.76
C GLU A 153 9.43 -11.16 -2.45
N ALA A 154 8.37 -10.35 -2.60
CA ALA A 154 8.51 -9.04 -3.22
C ALA A 154 9.22 -8.04 -2.29
N GLU A 155 10.16 -7.28 -2.83
CA GLU A 155 10.69 -6.10 -2.14
C GLU A 155 9.71 -4.93 -2.30
N GLU A 156 9.31 -4.33 -1.17
CA GLU A 156 8.18 -3.40 -1.16
C GLU A 156 8.38 -2.19 -0.23
N ASP A 157 8.08 -1.01 -0.76
CA ASP A 157 7.80 0.22 0.02
C ASP A 157 6.60 0.97 -0.62
N LEU A 158 5.38 0.41 -0.49
CA LEU A 158 4.18 1.05 -1.03
C LEU A 158 3.73 2.28 -0.23
N SER A 159 4.36 2.59 0.91
CA SER A 159 4.05 3.79 1.69
C SER A 159 4.16 5.06 0.82
N ARG A 160 5.15 5.06 -0.08
CA ARG A 160 5.41 6.13 -1.05
C ARG A 160 4.35 6.23 -2.14
N LEU A 161 3.62 5.16 -2.43
CA LEU A 161 2.55 5.15 -3.43
C LEU A 161 1.26 5.78 -2.93
N SER A 162 1.14 6.11 -1.65
CA SER A 162 -0.04 6.80 -1.09
C SER A 162 -0.42 8.07 -1.86
N VAL A 163 0.54 8.73 -2.53
CA VAL A 163 0.29 9.88 -3.42
C VAL A 163 -0.50 9.54 -4.69
N LEU A 164 -0.57 8.27 -5.07
CA LEU A 164 -1.31 7.77 -6.24
C LEU A 164 -2.73 7.33 -5.91
N TRP A 165 -3.15 7.35 -4.63
CA TRP A 165 -4.55 7.03 -4.35
C TRP A 165 -5.47 8.06 -4.94
N LYS A 166 -6.59 7.57 -5.46
CA LYS A 166 -7.63 8.43 -5.97
C LYS A 166 -8.22 9.23 -4.82
N MET A 167 -7.95 10.52 -4.87
CA MET A 167 -8.51 11.51 -4.00
C MET A 167 -9.87 11.93 -4.57
N GLU A 168 -10.93 11.69 -3.81
CA GLU A 168 -12.31 11.99 -4.19
C GLU A 168 -12.83 13.20 -3.42
N ARG A 169 -13.62 14.03 -4.10
CA ARG A 169 -14.26 15.16 -3.43
C ARG A 169 -15.54 14.67 -2.76
N ARG A 170 -15.63 14.86 -1.44
CA ARG A 170 -16.76 14.50 -0.60
C ARG A 170 -17.36 15.76 0.02
N CYS A 171 -18.68 15.92 -0.05
CA CYS A 171 -19.37 17.12 0.41
C CYS A 171 -20.63 16.72 1.16
N GLY A 172 -20.79 17.21 2.39
CA GLY A 172 -21.91 16.80 3.22
C GLY A 172 -21.85 17.35 4.64
N TRP A 173 -22.64 16.73 5.50
CA TRP A 173 -22.63 17.00 6.93
C TRP A 173 -21.39 16.40 7.57
N ILE A 174 -20.62 17.22 8.27
CA ILE A 174 -19.59 16.76 9.19
C ILE A 174 -20.24 16.64 10.55
N ASP A 175 -20.22 15.44 11.11
CA ASP A 175 -20.84 15.15 12.38
C ASP A 175 -19.77 14.72 13.39
N ASN A 176 -19.86 15.30 14.57
CA ASN A 176 -19.14 14.87 15.75
C ASN A 176 -20.07 14.95 16.95
N PRO A 177 -20.87 13.91 17.24
CA PRO A 177 -21.84 13.96 18.32
C PRO A 177 -21.23 13.68 19.71
N THR A 178 -20.04 13.08 19.76
CA THR A 178 -19.31 12.72 20.99
C THR A 178 -17.79 12.74 20.76
N PRO A 179 -16.97 12.77 21.84
CA PRO A 179 -15.51 12.85 21.71
C PRO A 179 -14.92 11.72 20.86
N GLY A 180 -14.10 12.06 19.86
CA GLY A 180 -13.39 11.09 19.03
C GLY A 180 -14.22 10.40 17.93
N ASN A 181 -15.51 10.69 17.82
CA ASN A 181 -16.38 10.10 16.80
C ASN A 181 -16.68 11.12 15.70
N TRP A 182 -16.13 10.93 14.50
CA TRP A 182 -16.30 11.83 13.37
C TRP A 182 -16.73 11.07 12.13
N TRP A 183 -17.67 11.62 11.36
CA TRP A 183 -17.98 11.14 10.02
C TRP A 183 -18.39 12.29 9.10
N ILE A 184 -18.26 12.07 7.79
CA ILE A 184 -18.92 12.89 6.78
C ILE A 184 -20.11 12.10 6.21
N GLU A 185 -21.29 12.69 6.23
CA GLU A 185 -22.50 12.15 5.62
C GLU A 185 -22.82 12.93 4.35
N ASP A 186 -22.60 12.28 3.19
CA ASP A 186 -22.89 12.83 1.87
C ASP A 186 -24.09 12.14 1.21
N SER A 187 -24.32 12.38 -0.09
CA SER A 187 -25.43 11.76 -0.82
C SER A 187 -25.29 10.26 -1.07
N GLU A 188 -24.10 9.70 -0.84
CA GLU A 188 -23.79 8.30 -1.15
C GLU A 188 -23.79 7.43 0.12
N ALA A 189 -23.17 7.90 1.20
CA ALA A 189 -23.09 7.15 2.46
C ALA A 189 -22.72 8.04 3.65
N SER A 190 -22.67 7.43 4.83
CA SER A 190 -21.90 7.95 5.96
C SER A 190 -20.49 7.34 5.91
N TRP A 191 -19.48 8.19 5.95
CA TRP A 191 -18.07 7.83 5.86
C TRP A 191 -17.36 8.12 7.17
N THR A 192 -16.89 7.08 7.84
CA THR A 192 -16.22 7.20 9.15
C THR A 192 -14.86 7.87 9.01
N ILE A 193 -14.65 8.97 9.71
CA ILE A 193 -13.36 9.67 9.81
C ILE A 193 -12.61 9.17 11.05
N SER A 194 -13.31 9.06 12.18
CA SER A 194 -12.73 8.45 13.38
C SER A 194 -13.79 7.87 14.31
N ALA A 195 -13.37 6.92 15.15
CA ALA A 195 -14.16 6.36 16.23
C ALA A 195 -13.39 6.40 17.55
N GLN A 196 -14.07 6.69 18.65
CA GLN A 196 -13.47 6.74 19.98
C GLN A 196 -12.80 5.40 20.33
N GLY A 197 -11.52 5.45 20.70
CA GLY A 197 -10.74 4.26 21.07
C GLY A 197 -10.42 3.31 19.91
N GLY A 198 -10.63 3.73 18.66
CA GLY A 198 -10.45 2.87 17.49
C GLY A 198 -9.88 3.62 16.28
N TYR A 199 -10.48 3.37 15.12
CA TYR A 199 -10.03 3.86 13.83
C TYR A 199 -9.90 5.39 13.77
N GLN A 200 -8.84 5.88 13.12
CA GLN A 200 -8.57 7.30 12.88
C GLN A 200 -7.99 7.51 11.49
N ALA A 201 -8.60 8.40 10.71
CA ALA A 201 -8.08 8.85 9.42
C ALA A 201 -6.89 9.81 9.59
N ASP A 202 -5.98 9.81 8.62
CA ASP A 202 -4.95 10.85 8.50
C ASP A 202 -5.57 12.17 7.98
N GLY A 203 -5.41 13.25 8.72
CA GLY A 203 -5.90 14.57 8.33
C GLY A 203 -6.31 15.41 9.54
N GLU A 204 -6.40 16.71 9.30
CA GLU A 204 -6.75 17.69 10.33
C GLU A 204 -8.11 18.32 10.01
N MET A 205 -9.03 18.25 10.98
CA MET A 205 -10.33 18.88 10.88
C MET A 205 -10.21 20.34 11.32
N PRO A 206 -10.58 21.33 10.48
CA PRO A 206 -10.52 22.73 10.86
C PRO A 206 -11.61 23.10 11.86
N ASP A 207 -11.48 24.26 12.51
CA ASP A 207 -12.58 24.87 13.25
C ASP A 207 -13.70 25.30 12.29
N PHE A 208 -14.95 25.02 12.66
CA PHE A 208 -16.14 25.39 11.92
C PHE A 208 -16.67 26.77 12.31
N GLU A 209 -16.08 27.39 13.34
CA GLU A 209 -16.42 28.72 13.84
C GLU A 209 -17.95 28.87 14.03
N SER A 210 -18.55 29.92 13.46
CA SER A 210 -20.00 30.17 13.51
C SER A 210 -20.84 29.18 12.70
N SER A 211 -20.22 28.31 11.89
CA SER A 211 -20.90 27.30 11.07
C SER A 211 -21.02 25.94 11.76
N TRP A 212 -20.69 25.86 13.06
CA TRP A 212 -20.91 24.67 13.89
C TRP A 212 -22.22 24.76 14.68
N VAL A 213 -23.08 23.75 14.54
CA VAL A 213 -24.30 23.62 15.34
C VAL A 213 -24.03 22.66 16.48
N ARG A 214 -24.01 23.20 17.71
CA ARG A 214 -23.84 22.39 18.92
C ARG A 214 -25.12 21.63 19.25
N THR A 215 -25.00 20.34 19.51
CA THR A 215 -26.10 19.46 19.92
C THR A 215 -25.81 18.71 21.22
N ASN A 216 -24.54 18.59 21.62
CA ASN A 216 -24.13 17.92 22.85
C ASN A 216 -22.85 18.57 23.42
N GLY A 217 -23.00 19.60 24.26
CA GLY A 217 -21.84 20.37 24.73
C GLY A 217 -21.13 21.08 23.57
N TYR A 218 -19.84 20.78 23.36
CA TYR A 218 -19.07 21.29 22.20
C TYR A 218 -19.25 20.44 20.93
N HIS A 219 -19.87 19.26 21.06
CA HIS A 219 -20.16 18.34 19.98
C HIS A 219 -21.39 18.77 19.19
N GLY A 220 -21.44 18.40 17.92
CA GLY A 220 -22.37 18.99 16.97
C GLY A 220 -22.17 18.51 15.54
N TYR A 221 -22.60 19.35 14.62
CA TYR A 221 -22.41 19.13 13.20
C TYR A 221 -22.18 20.45 12.45
N GLY A 222 -21.58 20.34 11.27
CA GLY A 222 -21.34 21.45 10.35
C GLY A 222 -21.44 20.99 8.91
N CYS A 223 -21.34 21.92 7.96
CA CYS A 223 -21.36 21.61 6.53
C CYS A 223 -19.96 21.82 5.95
N ALA A 224 -19.42 20.86 5.20
CA ALA A 224 -18.12 21.01 4.57
C ALA A 224 -17.98 20.19 3.28
N CYS A 225 -16.93 20.48 2.53
CA CYS A 225 -16.38 19.56 1.54
C CYS A 225 -14.92 19.27 1.86
N MET A 226 -14.47 18.06 1.56
CA MET A 226 -13.06 17.67 1.66
C MET A 226 -12.62 16.92 0.40
N THR A 227 -11.31 16.85 0.22
CA THR A 227 -10.69 15.92 -0.70
C THR A 227 -10.20 14.74 0.12
N ALA A 228 -10.75 13.56 -0.13
CA ALA A 228 -10.56 12.39 0.71
C ALA A 228 -10.17 11.14 -0.09
N GLN A 229 -9.29 10.37 0.53
CA GLN A 229 -8.98 9.00 0.19
C GLN A 229 -10.00 8.10 0.91
N VAL A 230 -10.80 7.35 0.16
CA VAL A 230 -11.98 6.65 0.70
C VAL A 230 -11.84 5.14 0.53
N ASP A 231 -11.99 4.42 1.64
CA ASP A 231 -12.24 2.99 1.64
C ASP A 231 -13.74 2.76 1.42
N HIS A 232 -14.09 2.49 0.16
CA HIS A 232 -15.46 2.30 -0.29
C HIS A 232 -16.12 1.05 0.28
N LYS A 233 -15.34 0.03 0.64
CA LYS A 233 -15.81 -1.24 1.19
C LYS A 233 -16.27 -1.05 2.64
N ASN A 234 -15.43 -0.45 3.47
CA ASN A 234 -15.73 -0.24 4.89
C ASN A 234 -16.43 1.07 5.20
N LYS A 235 -16.64 1.93 4.19
CA LYS A 235 -17.17 3.29 4.36
C LYS A 235 -16.32 4.12 5.33
N GLN A 236 -15.01 4.12 5.12
CA GLN A 236 -14.04 4.86 5.93
C GLN A 236 -13.28 5.88 5.09
N ILE A 237 -13.01 7.05 5.67
CA ILE A 237 -12.04 8.00 5.15
C ILE A 237 -10.67 7.57 5.66
N LYS A 238 -9.71 7.24 4.79
CA LYS A 238 -8.33 6.84 5.16
C LYS A 238 -7.44 8.05 5.38
N ARG A 239 -7.58 9.03 4.49
CA ARG A 239 -6.89 10.31 4.54
C ARG A 239 -7.80 11.41 4.02
N TYR A 240 -7.69 12.62 4.52
CA TYR A 240 -8.38 13.78 3.96
C TYR A 240 -7.57 15.05 4.09
N LYS A 241 -7.88 16.00 3.21
CA LYS A 241 -7.26 17.33 3.14
C LYS A 241 -8.21 18.32 2.48
N ASP A 242 -7.76 19.57 2.39
CA ASP A 242 -8.48 20.65 1.71
C ASP A 242 -9.92 20.78 2.23
N VAL A 243 -10.11 20.64 3.55
CA VAL A 243 -11.42 20.75 4.19
C VAL A 243 -11.89 22.19 4.10
N LYS A 244 -12.93 22.41 3.32
CA LYS A 244 -13.58 23.70 3.15
C LYS A 244 -14.89 23.69 3.93
N VAL A 245 -14.92 24.41 5.04
CA VAL A 245 -16.15 24.71 5.79
C VAL A 245 -17.08 25.54 4.91
N LEU A 246 -18.37 25.19 4.92
CA LEU A 246 -19.41 25.82 4.12
C LEU A 246 -20.53 26.34 5.02
N PRO A 247 -21.28 27.36 4.57
CA PRO A 247 -22.49 27.79 5.28
C PRO A 247 -23.46 26.62 5.40
N LEU A 248 -24.08 26.47 6.58
CA LEU A 248 -25.07 25.40 6.86
C LEU A 248 -26.17 25.31 5.80
N GLN A 249 -26.58 26.45 5.23
CA GLN A 249 -27.59 26.51 4.17
C GLN A 249 -27.24 25.66 2.94
N ARG A 250 -25.94 25.50 2.63
CA ARG A 250 -25.53 24.66 1.51
C ARG A 250 -26.02 23.23 1.70
N CYS A 251 -25.75 22.63 2.87
CA CYS A 251 -26.19 21.28 3.16
C CYS A 251 -27.71 21.21 3.43
N LYS A 252 -28.32 22.22 4.08
CA LYS A 252 -29.79 22.27 4.29
C LYS A 252 -30.58 22.29 2.99
N SER A 253 -30.07 22.95 1.96
CA SER A 253 -30.71 23.07 0.64
C SER A 253 -30.49 21.85 -0.27
N ASP A 254 -29.53 20.98 0.08
CA ASP A 254 -29.23 19.79 -0.72
C ASP A 254 -30.22 18.66 -0.41
N LYS A 255 -31.12 18.41 -1.35
CA LYS A 255 -32.18 17.39 -1.22
C LYS A 255 -31.63 15.96 -1.15
N LYS A 256 -30.37 15.73 -1.52
CA LYS A 256 -29.74 14.41 -1.45
C LYS A 256 -29.15 14.10 -0.07
N LEU A 257 -29.02 15.11 0.79
CA LEU A 257 -28.54 14.93 2.15
C LEU A 257 -29.71 14.69 3.11
N LYS A 258 -29.43 13.96 4.19
CA LYS A 258 -30.39 13.86 5.30
C LYS A 258 -30.59 15.23 5.94
N LYS A 259 -31.81 15.49 6.40
CA LYS A 259 -32.16 16.73 7.10
C LYS A 259 -31.61 16.69 8.54
N ARG A 260 -31.13 17.84 8.99
CA ARG A 260 -30.66 18.12 10.35
C ARG A 260 -31.52 19.22 10.96
#